data_AF-J1JDP1-F1
#
_entry.id   AF-J1JDP1-F1
#
_cell.length_a   1.000
_cell.length_b   1.000
_cell.length_c   1.000
_cell.angle_alpha   90.00
_cell.angle_beta   90.00
_cell.angle_gamma   90.00
#
_symmetry.space_group_name_H-M   'P 1'
#
loop_
_entity.id
_entity.type
_entity.pdbx_description
1 polymer ?
#
loop_
_entity_poly.entity_id
_entity_poly.type
_entity_poly.pdbx_seq_one_letter_code
_entity_poly.pdbx_strand_id
1 'polypeptide(L)'
;MLQQSFTCHLSSKAVKIIEQARPLSRNGFLFSASGRGPLAENSMSQYMRKTGFEACPHGFRSNLRDWLAETTDTSFEVAESILGHTVGGKVERAYRRTDYLEQRHVLIDKWAAYVTSKS
;
A
#
# COMPACT_ATOMS: atom_id res chain seq x y z
N MET A 1 17.79 10.86 0.69
CA MET A 1 17.35 9.55 1.23
C MET A 1 17.15 8.64 0.03
N LEU A 2 18.00 7.62 -0.16
CA LEU A 2 17.84 6.69 -1.28
C LEU A 2 16.56 5.89 -1.02
N GLN A 3 15.55 6.03 -1.88
CA GLN A 3 14.38 5.15 -1.83
C GLN A 3 14.86 3.73 -2.12
N GLN A 4 14.71 2.83 -1.15
CA GLN A 4 14.98 1.41 -1.36
C GLN A 4 13.86 0.85 -2.23
N SER A 5 14.23 0.03 -3.22
CA SER A 5 13.26 -0.69 -4.04
C SER A 5 12.40 -1.60 -3.17
N PHE A 6 11.09 -1.51 -3.32
CA PHE A 6 10.13 -2.33 -2.60
C PHE A 6 9.15 -2.95 -3.58
N THR A 7 9.08 -4.27 -3.59
CA THR A 7 8.09 -5.01 -4.38
C THR A 7 6.82 -5.15 -3.55
N CYS A 8 5.68 -4.75 -4.12
CA CYS A 8 4.36 -4.96 -3.53
C CYS A 8 3.46 -5.76 -4.49
N HIS A 9 2.59 -6.58 -3.90
CA HIS A 9 1.56 -7.28 -4.65
C HIS A 9 0.42 -6.32 -5.02
N LEU A 10 -0.10 -6.46 -6.24
CA LEU A 10 -1.25 -5.70 -6.72
C LEU A 10 -2.41 -6.66 -6.90
N SER A 11 -3.43 -6.52 -6.05
CA SER A 11 -4.67 -7.29 -6.21
C SER A 11 -5.37 -6.94 -7.53
N SER A 12 -6.25 -7.82 -8.00
CA SER A 12 -7.03 -7.59 -9.23
C SER A 12 -7.81 -6.27 -9.21
N LYS A 13 -8.25 -5.81 -8.04
CA LYS A 13 -8.92 -4.51 -7.86
C LYS A 13 -7.96 -3.34 -8.00
N ALA A 14 -6.76 -3.43 -7.44
CA ALA A 14 -5.71 -2.41 -7.59
C ALA A 14 -5.25 -2.30 -9.05
N VAL A 15 -5.09 -3.43 -9.74
CA VAL A 15 -4.76 -3.47 -11.17
C VAL A 15 -5.82 -2.73 -12.00
N LYS A 16 -7.12 -2.96 -11.75
CA LYS A 16 -8.20 -2.24 -12.43
C LYS A 16 -8.14 -0.72 -12.22
N ILE A 17 -7.80 -0.26 -11.02
CA ILE A 17 -7.61 1.18 -10.73
C ILE A 17 -6.45 1.74 -11.56
N ILE A 18 -5.34 0.99 -11.65
CA ILE A 18 -4.18 1.38 -12.46
C ILE A 18 -4.55 1.45 -13.95
N GLU A 19 -5.32 0.48 -14.45
CA GLU A 19 -5.81 0.49 -15.83
C GLU A 19 -6.68 1.71 -16.13
N GLN A 20 -7.55 2.11 -15.20
CA GLN A 20 -8.35 3.33 -15.31
C GLN A 20 -7.52 4.61 -15.21
N ALA A 21 -6.44 4.60 -14.42
CA ALA A 21 -5.54 5.74 -14.27
C ALA A 21 -4.58 5.89 -15.47
N ARG A 22 -4.25 4.80 -16.17
CA ARG A 22 -3.24 4.78 -17.25
C ARG A 22 -3.53 5.78 -18.39
N PRO A 23 -4.77 5.95 -18.90
CA PRO A 23 -5.08 6.98 -19.91
C PRO A 23 -4.87 8.43 -19.41
N LEU A 24 -4.96 8.63 -18.08
CA LEU A 24 -4.76 9.92 -17.43
C LEU A 24 -3.29 10.21 -17.13
N SER A 25 -2.41 9.21 -17.28
CA SER A 25 -0.97 9.38 -17.04
C SER A 25 -0.37 10.42 -18.00
N ARG A 26 0.61 11.17 -17.50
CA ARG A 26 1.28 12.25 -18.24
C ARG A 26 2.77 12.25 -17.92
N ASN A 27 3.60 12.35 -18.95
CA ASN A 27 5.06 12.47 -18.85
C ASN A 27 5.71 11.44 -17.90
N GLY A 28 5.26 10.18 -17.96
CA GLY A 28 5.79 9.09 -17.15
C GLY A 28 5.24 8.98 -15.72
N PHE A 29 4.37 9.90 -15.28
CA PHE A 29 3.72 9.83 -13.97
C PHE A 29 2.32 9.22 -14.10
N LEU A 30 2.07 8.11 -13.40
CA LEU A 30 0.75 7.47 -13.36
C LEU A 30 -0.29 8.36 -12.69
N PHE A 31 0.07 9.01 -11.58
CA PHE A 31 -0.77 9.97 -10.86
C PHE A 31 -0.12 11.36 -10.92
N SER A 32 -0.71 12.27 -11.69
CA SER A 32 -0.24 13.65 -11.84
C SER A 32 -1.39 14.60 -12.13
N ALA A 33 -1.41 15.76 -11.48
CA ALA A 33 -2.41 16.80 -11.76
C ALA A 33 -2.03 17.67 -12.98
N SER A 34 -0.73 17.94 -13.17
CA SER A 34 -0.24 18.88 -14.19
C SER A 34 0.65 18.24 -15.27
N GLY A 35 1.01 16.96 -15.09
CA GLY A 35 2.00 16.27 -15.91
C GLY A 35 3.45 16.71 -15.68
N ARG A 36 3.71 17.72 -14.84
CA ARG A 36 5.08 18.22 -14.59
C ARG A 36 5.78 17.54 -13.42
N GLY A 37 5.09 16.61 -12.75
CA GLY A 37 5.59 15.90 -11.58
C GLY A 37 4.55 14.94 -11.03
N PRO A 38 4.90 14.12 -10.03
CA PRO A 38 3.94 13.27 -9.35
C PRO A 38 2.89 14.12 -8.63
N LEU A 39 1.76 13.50 -8.28
CA LEU A 39 0.78 14.10 -7.40
C LEU A 39 1.45 14.57 -6.09
N ALA A 40 1.17 15.80 -5.66
CA ALA A 40 1.77 16.34 -4.44
C ALA A 40 1.34 15.53 -3.21
N GLU A 41 2.25 15.35 -2.24
CA GLU A 41 2.06 14.47 -1.08
C GLU A 41 0.75 14.70 -0.32
N ASN A 42 0.37 15.97 -0.13
CA ASN A 42 -0.84 16.33 0.61
C ASN A 42 -2.13 16.31 -0.23
N SER A 43 -2.07 16.02 -1.54
CA SER A 43 -3.21 16.12 -2.45
C SER A 43 -4.37 15.23 -2.01
N MET A 44 -4.08 14.00 -1.58
CA MET A 44 -5.09 13.05 -1.13
C MET A 44 -5.77 13.53 0.15
N SER A 45 -4.99 14.00 1.13
CA SER A 45 -5.53 14.57 2.38
C SER A 45 -6.40 15.81 2.12
N GLN A 46 -6.00 16.67 1.18
CA GLN A 46 -6.78 17.83 0.78
C GLN A 46 -8.10 17.41 0.10
N TYR A 47 -8.05 16.41 -0.79
CA TYR A 47 -9.23 15.88 -1.46
C TYR A 47 -10.24 15.30 -0.47
N MET A 48 -9.80 14.48 0.49
CA MET A 48 -10.67 13.90 1.52
C MET A 48 -11.35 14.98 2.35
N ARG A 49 -10.58 15.96 2.85
CA ARG A 49 -11.14 17.09 3.60
C ARG A 49 -12.15 17.89 2.78
N LYS A 50 -11.84 18.16 1.50
CA LYS A 50 -12.73 18.93 0.61
C LYS A 50 -14.05 18.20 0.32
N THR A 51 -14.02 16.88 0.27
CA THR A 51 -15.19 16.04 -0.03
C THR A 51 -15.98 15.63 1.21
N GLY A 52 -15.55 16.05 2.41
CA GLY A 52 -16.19 15.66 3.67
C GLY A 52 -15.95 14.19 4.04
N PHE A 53 -14.93 13.56 3.46
CA PHE A 53 -14.57 12.19 3.79
C PHE A 53 -13.80 12.18 5.12
N GLU A 54 -14.40 11.60 6.17
CA GLU A 54 -13.82 11.51 7.51
C GLU A 54 -12.72 10.42 7.59
N ALA A 55 -11.66 10.58 6.80
CA ALA A 55 -10.48 9.72 6.83
C ALA A 55 -9.20 10.48 6.46
N CYS A 56 -8.06 9.84 6.70
CA CYS A 56 -6.74 10.34 6.33
C CYS A 56 -5.94 9.24 5.59
N PRO A 57 -5.00 9.62 4.71
CA PRO A 57 -4.21 8.63 3.98
C PRO A 57 -3.43 7.65 4.85
N HIS A 58 -2.88 8.12 5.98
CA HIS A 58 -2.15 7.25 6.91
C HIS A 58 -3.09 6.26 7.63
N GLY A 59 -4.35 6.62 7.84
CA GLY A 59 -5.36 5.76 8.46
C GLY A 59 -5.62 4.48 7.67
N PHE A 60 -5.52 4.51 6.33
CA PHE A 60 -5.63 3.29 5.54
C PHE A 60 -4.55 2.26 5.83
N ARG A 61 -3.33 2.75 6.12
CA ARG A 61 -2.20 1.88 6.44
C ARG A 61 -2.35 1.28 7.84
N SER A 62 -2.80 2.07 8.80
CA SER A 62 -3.13 1.60 10.15
C SER A 62 -4.25 0.55 10.10
N ASN A 63 -5.33 0.81 9.35
CA ASN A 63 -6.43 -0.15 9.21
C ASN A 63 -5.98 -1.48 8.62
N LEU A 64 -5.10 -1.48 7.60
CA LEU A 64 -4.53 -2.72 7.09
C LEU A 64 -3.70 -3.44 8.16
N ARG A 65 -2.93 -2.70 8.96
CA ARG A 65 -2.09 -3.29 10.01
C ARG A 65 -2.93 -3.95 11.11
N ASP A 66 -3.96 -3.25 11.56
CA ASP A 66 -4.88 -3.69 12.60
C ASP A 66 -5.67 -4.90 12.11
N TRP A 67 -6.21 -4.83 10.88
CA TRP A 67 -6.90 -5.96 10.27
C TRP A 67 -6.02 -7.20 10.17
N LEU A 68 -4.74 -7.06 9.77
CA LEU A 68 -3.80 -8.18 9.75
C LEU A 68 -3.57 -8.78 11.14
N ALA A 69 -3.53 -7.94 12.20
CA ALA A 69 -3.36 -8.41 13.58
C ALA A 69 -4.60 -9.13 14.13
N GLU A 70 -5.79 -8.61 13.82
CA GLU A 70 -7.03 -9.04 14.46
C GLU A 70 -7.72 -10.20 13.74
N THR A 71 -7.50 -10.34 12.44
CA THR A 71 -8.30 -11.25 11.60
C THR A 71 -7.49 -12.37 10.94
N THR A 72 -6.18 -12.42 11.18
CA THR A 72 -5.30 -13.41 10.56
C THR A 72 -4.26 -13.92 11.55
N ASP A 73 -3.74 -15.12 11.32
CA ASP A 73 -2.61 -15.69 12.08
C ASP A 73 -1.23 -15.21 11.57
N THR A 74 -1.19 -14.03 10.93
CA THR A 74 0.02 -13.50 10.32
C THR A 74 1.02 -13.04 11.38
N SER A 75 2.30 -13.41 11.22
CA SER A 75 3.35 -12.95 12.13
C SER A 75 3.57 -11.43 12.02
N PHE A 76 4.04 -10.82 13.12
CA PHE A 76 4.34 -9.39 13.17
C PHE A 76 5.23 -8.96 11.98
N GLU A 77 6.26 -9.74 11.68
CA GLU A 77 7.25 -9.37 10.67
C GLU A 77 6.71 -9.44 9.25
N VAL A 78 5.83 -10.39 8.97
CA VAL A 78 5.14 -10.46 7.68
C VAL A 78 4.21 -9.25 7.54
N ALA A 79 3.43 -8.93 8.57
CA ALA A 79 2.52 -7.78 8.55
C ALA A 79 3.27 -6.46 8.33
N GLU A 80 4.36 -6.22 9.04
CA GLU A 80 5.20 -5.04 8.85
C GLU A 80 5.88 -5.01 7.47
N SER A 81 6.26 -6.17 6.92
CA SER A 81 6.84 -6.26 5.57
C SER A 81 5.82 -5.94 4.48
N ILE A 82 4.53 -6.24 4.67
CA ILE A 82 3.44 -5.82 3.75
C ILE A 82 3.41 -4.30 3.63
N LEU A 83 3.59 -3.63 4.76
CA LEU A 83 3.65 -2.19 4.82
C LEU A 83 4.94 -1.67 4.17
N GLY A 84 6.02 -2.44 4.16
CA GLY A 84 7.34 -1.97 3.73
C GLY A 84 8.08 -1.28 4.87
N HIS A 85 7.72 -1.59 6.11
CA HIS A 85 8.51 -1.22 7.27
C HIS A 85 9.75 -2.11 7.36
N THR A 86 10.82 -1.54 7.88
CA THR A 86 12.04 -2.28 8.18
C THR A 86 11.91 -2.89 9.56
N VAL A 87 11.89 -4.22 9.65
CA VAL A 87 11.77 -4.97 10.91
C VAL A 87 13.10 -5.52 11.35
N GLY A 88 13.36 -5.49 12.66
CA GLY A 88 14.52 -6.11 13.28
C GLY A 88 15.80 -5.27 13.19
N GLY A 89 16.80 -5.65 13.97
CA GLY A 89 18.11 -4.99 14.02
C GLY A 89 18.94 -5.20 12.75
N LYS A 90 20.06 -4.46 12.62
CA LYS A 90 20.97 -4.59 11.45
C LYS A 90 21.43 -6.04 11.23
N VAL A 91 21.68 -6.77 12.32
CA VAL A 91 22.12 -8.17 12.30
C VAL A 91 21.01 -9.11 11.82
N GLU A 92 19.82 -9.05 12.41
CA GLU A 92 18.66 -9.87 12.02
C GLU A 92 18.32 -9.69 10.55
N ARG A 93 18.37 -8.44 10.05
CA ARG A 93 18.13 -8.14 8.64
C ARG A 93 19.19 -8.71 7.70
N ALA A 94 20.45 -8.78 8.13
CA ALA A 94 21.50 -9.40 7.32
C ALA A 94 21.27 -10.91 7.12
N TYR A 95 20.61 -11.56 8.09
CA TYR A 95 20.25 -12.97 8.01
C TYR A 95 18.86 -13.20 7.36
N ARG A 96 17.93 -12.25 7.46
CA ARG A 96 16.62 -12.31 6.81
C ARG A 96 16.76 -12.09 5.30
N ARG A 97 16.92 -13.19 4.55
CA ARG A 97 17.01 -13.22 3.07
C ARG A 97 15.65 -13.28 2.37
N THR A 98 14.55 -13.10 3.10
CA THR A 98 13.19 -13.18 2.54
C THR A 98 12.47 -11.86 2.78
N ASP A 99 11.71 -11.46 1.77
CA ASP A 99 10.76 -10.35 1.79
C ASP A 99 9.31 -10.84 1.89
N TYR A 100 9.12 -12.14 2.15
CA TYR A 100 7.85 -12.82 2.36
C TYR A 100 6.85 -12.66 1.20
N LEU A 101 7.31 -12.44 -0.03
CA LEU A 101 6.44 -12.11 -1.17
C LEU A 101 5.20 -13.01 -1.32
N GLU A 102 5.38 -14.34 -1.28
CA GLU A 102 4.26 -15.27 -1.41
C GLU A 102 3.23 -15.16 -0.29
N GLN A 103 3.69 -14.94 0.95
CA GLN A 103 2.78 -14.74 2.09
C GLN A 103 2.07 -13.39 2.00
N ARG A 104 2.80 -12.35 1.63
CA ARG A 104 2.27 -11.00 1.43
C ARG A 104 1.22 -10.96 0.32
N HIS A 105 1.44 -11.70 -0.77
CA HIS A 105 0.51 -11.86 -1.87
C HIS A 105 -0.86 -12.37 -1.37
N VAL A 106 -0.87 -13.52 -0.69
CA VAL A 106 -2.12 -14.11 -0.15
C VAL A 106 -2.85 -13.14 0.77
N LEU A 107 -2.12 -12.41 1.62
CA LEU A 107 -2.70 -11.48 2.58
C LEU A 107 -3.29 -10.22 1.93
N ILE A 108 -2.60 -9.64 0.94
CA ILE A 108 -3.11 -8.49 0.19
C ILE A 108 -4.36 -8.85 -0.61
N ASP A 109 -4.44 -10.07 -1.17
CA ASP A 109 -5.65 -10.50 -1.86
C ASP A 109 -6.83 -10.72 -0.91
N LYS A 110 -6.59 -11.30 0.29
CA LYS A 110 -7.62 -11.39 1.33
C LYS A 110 -8.10 -10.01 1.79
N TRP A 111 -7.17 -9.09 2.02
CA TRP A 111 -7.51 -7.70 2.36
C TRP A 111 -8.34 -7.04 1.27
N ALA A 112 -7.92 -7.16 0.01
CA ALA A 112 -8.64 -6.62 -1.13
C ALA A 112 -10.06 -7.20 -1.24
N ALA A 113 -10.23 -8.50 -1.00
CA ALA A 113 -11.54 -9.13 -0.94
C ALA A 113 -12.40 -8.54 0.19
N TYR A 114 -11.83 -8.36 1.39
CA TYR A 114 -12.52 -7.78 2.55
C TYR A 114 -13.01 -6.35 2.30
N VAL A 115 -12.18 -5.46 1.78
CA VAL A 115 -12.56 -4.04 1.57
C VAL A 115 -13.35 -3.78 0.30
N THR A 116 -13.49 -4.78 -0.57
CA THR A 116 -14.27 -4.64 -1.83
C THR A 116 -15.44 -5.60 -1.95
N SER A 117 -15.65 -6.50 -0.98
CA SER A 117 -16.92 -7.21 -0.84
C SER A 117 -18.01 -6.19 -0.56
N LYS A 118 -19.12 -6.26 -1.30
CA LYS A 118 -20.27 -5.40 -1.07
C LYS A 118 -20.78 -5.61 0.36
N SER A 119 -20.94 -4.51 1.10
CA SER A 119 -21.88 -4.44 2.23
C SER A 119 -23.31 -4.56 1.73
#